data_AF-A0A5E4BDM7-F1
#
_entry.id   AF-A0A5E4BDM7-F1
#
_cell.length_a   1.000
_cell.length_b   1.000
_cell.length_c   1.000
_cell.angle_alpha   90.00
_cell.angle_beta   90.00
_cell.angle_gamma   90.00
#
_symmetry.space_group_name_H-M   'P 1'
#
loop_
_entity.id
_entity.type
_entity.pdbx_description
1 polymer ?
#
loop_
_entity_poly.entity_id
_entity_poly.type
_entity_poly.pdbx_seq_one_letter_code
_entity_poly.pdbx_strand_id
1 'polypeptide(L)'
;MAPTLQQAYRRRWWMACTAVLENLFFSAVLLGWASLLIILKNEGFYSSLCPAENITTNTTQDQQHQWPSCDQQEEMLNLGFTIGSFLLSATTLPLGILMDRFGPRPLRLVGSACFAASCTLMALASRDTEVLSPLIFLALSLNGFGGICLTFTSLTLPNMFGNLRSTFMALMIGSYVSSAITFGGIKLIYDAGVPFVVIMFTWSVLACLIFLNCALNWPMEAFPAPEEGAYKKKNNLAGLNLDHKLTGDRFYTHVTNVGQRLSQKAPSLDEGADAFLALQDARDTSEDLPEIGFYSSIFGAMQLLCLLTCPLIGYLMDWRIKDCVDSPDEGTALGDARDGVTTKSTKPRYRKIQKLTNAINAFTLTNLLLVGFGFTCLISNLHLQFLTFVLHTIVRGFYHSACGGLYAAVFPSKHFGTLTGLQSLISAVFALLQQPLFMVVVGPLRGDPFWVNLGLLLFSLLGFLLPCYLFYYRARLQGEYVTHEPGPQKMLSISKGAA
;
A
#
# COMPACT_ATOMS: atom_id res chain seq x y z
N MET A 1 15.05 -0.71 -26.81
CA MET A 1 15.87 0.26 -26.04
C MET A 1 14.98 0.88 -24.96
N ALA A 2 15.47 1.06 -23.73
CA ALA A 2 14.66 1.68 -22.68
C ALA A 2 14.42 3.17 -22.97
N PRO A 3 13.23 3.73 -22.65
CA PRO A 3 12.95 5.15 -22.86
C PRO A 3 13.79 6.01 -21.91
N THR A 4 14.11 7.22 -22.35
CA THR A 4 14.79 8.21 -21.51
C THR A 4 13.85 8.76 -20.44
N LEU A 5 14.40 9.31 -19.36
CA LEU A 5 13.59 9.94 -18.31
C LEU A 5 12.68 11.05 -18.87
N GLN A 6 13.17 11.85 -19.82
CA GLN A 6 12.39 12.91 -20.46
C GLN A 6 11.19 12.36 -21.25
N GLN A 7 11.36 11.25 -21.95
CA GLN A 7 10.26 10.57 -22.66
C GLN A 7 9.22 10.04 -21.67
N ALA A 8 9.66 9.45 -20.56
CA ALA A 8 8.76 9.00 -19.48
C ALA A 8 7.96 10.18 -18.90
N TYR A 9 8.59 11.33 -18.64
CA TYR A 9 7.89 12.55 -18.18
C TYR A 9 6.82 13.03 -19.16
N ARG A 10 7.06 12.94 -20.46
CA ARG A 10 6.04 13.27 -21.48
C ARG A 10 4.85 12.32 -21.46
N ARG A 11 5.06 11.06 -21.05
CA ARG A 11 4.05 10.00 -20.94
C ARG A 11 3.52 9.79 -19.52
N ARG A 12 3.83 10.68 -18.56
CA ARG A 12 3.51 10.49 -17.13
C ARG A 12 2.04 10.19 -16.84
N TRP A 13 1.12 10.79 -17.60
CA TRP A 13 -0.32 10.57 -17.43
C TRP A 13 -0.74 9.16 -17.86
N TRP A 14 -0.23 8.70 -19.01
CA TRP A 14 -0.40 7.31 -19.44
C TRP A 14 0.13 6.35 -18.38
N MET A 15 1.38 6.57 -17.92
CA MET A 15 2.00 5.72 -16.91
C MET A 15 1.21 5.70 -15.59
N ALA A 16 0.65 6.84 -15.17
CA ALA A 16 -0.16 6.91 -13.96
C ALA A 16 -1.49 6.17 -14.11
N CYS A 17 -2.20 6.37 -15.22
CA CYS A 17 -3.44 5.64 -15.50
C CYS A 17 -3.20 4.14 -15.59
N THR A 18 -2.18 3.70 -16.34
CA THR A 18 -1.86 2.27 -16.43
C THR A 18 -1.42 1.74 -15.07
N ALA A 19 -0.58 2.44 -14.30
CA ALA A 19 -0.16 1.95 -12.99
C ALA A 19 -1.32 1.77 -12.00
N VAL A 20 -2.34 2.64 -12.03
CA VAL A 20 -3.56 2.48 -11.23
C VAL A 20 -4.35 1.24 -11.64
N LEU A 21 -4.54 1.02 -12.94
CA LEU A 21 -5.24 -0.18 -13.45
C LEU A 21 -4.44 -1.46 -13.19
N GLU A 22 -3.13 -1.41 -13.40
CA GLU A 22 -2.20 -2.50 -13.15
C GLU A 22 -2.19 -2.87 -11.66
N ASN A 23 -2.18 -1.89 -10.76
CA ASN A 23 -2.34 -2.15 -9.34
C ASN A 23 -3.73 -2.75 -9.04
N LEU A 24 -4.80 -2.17 -9.58
CA LEU A 24 -6.16 -2.65 -9.31
C LEU A 24 -6.35 -4.12 -9.70
N PHE A 25 -5.79 -4.57 -10.84
CA PHE A 25 -6.08 -5.91 -11.36
C PHE A 25 -4.95 -6.94 -11.22
N PHE A 26 -3.72 -6.52 -10.88
CA PHE A 26 -2.53 -7.39 -10.91
C PHE A 26 -1.62 -7.19 -9.70
N SER A 27 -2.05 -6.46 -8.66
CA SER A 27 -1.24 -6.30 -7.45
C SER A 27 -1.58 -7.33 -6.37
N ALA A 28 -2.31 -6.97 -5.32
CA ALA A 28 -2.67 -7.88 -4.23
C ALA A 28 -4.04 -8.50 -4.48
N VAL A 29 -4.19 -9.19 -5.61
CA VAL A 29 -5.47 -9.85 -5.94
C VAL A 29 -5.78 -11.00 -4.98
N LEU A 30 -4.74 -11.62 -4.39
CA LEU A 30 -4.89 -12.67 -3.37
C LEU A 30 -5.69 -12.22 -2.15
N LEU A 31 -5.79 -10.92 -1.87
CA LEU A 31 -6.67 -10.40 -0.82
C LEU A 31 -8.17 -10.71 -1.07
N GLY A 32 -8.54 -11.03 -2.31
CA GLY A 32 -9.87 -11.54 -2.69
C GLY A 32 -9.98 -13.06 -2.62
N TRP A 33 -9.18 -13.72 -1.79
CA TRP A 33 -9.04 -15.19 -1.75
C TRP A 33 -10.36 -15.93 -1.66
N ALA A 34 -11.29 -15.47 -0.82
CA ALA A 34 -12.60 -16.11 -0.64
C ALA A 34 -13.34 -16.37 -1.97
N SER A 35 -13.24 -15.45 -2.93
CA SER A 35 -13.85 -15.63 -4.25
C SER A 35 -13.09 -16.65 -5.11
N LEU A 36 -11.75 -16.63 -5.08
CA LEU A 36 -10.93 -17.57 -5.82
C LEU A 36 -11.05 -19.00 -5.26
N LEU A 37 -11.08 -19.14 -3.94
CA LEU A 37 -11.25 -20.43 -3.25
C LEU A 37 -12.49 -21.16 -3.74
N ILE A 38 -13.63 -20.47 -3.84
CA ILE A 38 -14.88 -21.04 -4.35
C ILE A 38 -14.71 -21.55 -5.78
N ILE A 39 -14.06 -20.78 -6.65
CA ILE A 39 -13.81 -21.18 -8.04
C ILE A 39 -12.90 -22.42 -8.09
N LEU A 40 -11.82 -22.44 -7.31
CA LEU A 40 -10.89 -23.58 -7.28
C LEU A 40 -11.57 -24.86 -6.78
N LYS A 41 -12.45 -24.76 -5.77
CA LYS A 41 -13.28 -25.90 -5.32
C LYS A 41 -14.20 -26.38 -6.44
N ASN A 42 -14.86 -25.46 -7.14
CA ASN A 42 -15.77 -25.77 -8.25
C ASN A 42 -15.05 -26.33 -9.49
N GLU A 43 -13.78 -26.03 -9.70
CA GLU A 43 -12.95 -26.64 -10.75
C GLU A 43 -12.39 -28.02 -10.35
N GLY A 44 -12.57 -28.44 -9.09
CA GLY A 44 -12.17 -29.76 -8.62
C GLY A 44 -10.72 -29.85 -8.15
N PHE A 45 -10.06 -28.73 -7.84
CA PHE A 45 -8.71 -28.76 -7.24
C PHE A 45 -8.75 -29.52 -5.90
N TYR A 46 -7.90 -30.52 -5.73
CA TYR A 46 -7.86 -31.37 -4.52
C TYR A 46 -9.18 -32.08 -4.17
N SER A 47 -10.12 -32.22 -5.10
CA SER A 47 -11.38 -32.96 -4.85
C SER A 47 -11.12 -34.43 -4.51
N SER A 48 -10.01 -35.00 -4.96
CA SER A 48 -9.56 -36.36 -4.67
C SER A 48 -9.27 -36.64 -3.19
N LEU A 49 -9.09 -35.60 -2.38
CA LEU A 49 -8.92 -35.72 -0.93
C LEU A 49 -10.26 -35.92 -0.21
N CYS A 50 -11.38 -35.59 -0.87
CA CYS A 50 -12.68 -35.73 -0.28
C CYS A 50 -13.11 -37.20 -0.23
N PRO A 51 -13.64 -37.67 0.91
CA PRO A 51 -14.11 -39.03 1.02
C PRO A 51 -15.21 -39.28 -0.01
N ALA A 52 -15.16 -40.43 -0.68
CA ALA A 52 -16.27 -40.89 -1.50
C ALA A 52 -17.47 -41.09 -0.58
N GLU A 53 -18.45 -40.19 -0.66
CA GLU A 53 -19.70 -40.37 0.06
C GLU A 53 -20.34 -41.65 -0.50
N ASN A 54 -20.55 -42.66 0.35
CA ASN A 54 -21.25 -43.90 -0.03
C ASN A 54 -22.72 -43.57 -0.27
N ILE A 55 -23.02 -42.96 -1.42
CA ILE A 55 -24.39 -42.74 -1.86
C ILE A 55 -24.95 -44.09 -2.31
N THR A 56 -25.46 -44.86 -1.35
CA THR A 56 -26.57 -45.76 -1.62
C THR A 56 -27.77 -44.89 -1.96
N THR A 57 -28.08 -44.72 -3.24
CA THR A 57 -29.40 -44.99 -3.83
C THR A 57 -29.48 -44.46 -5.26
N ASN A 58 -30.15 -45.25 -6.08
CA ASN A 58 -30.57 -44.97 -7.44
C ASN A 58 -31.10 -43.53 -7.62
N THR A 59 -30.34 -42.69 -8.32
CA THR A 59 -30.89 -41.57 -9.08
C THR A 59 -30.25 -41.55 -10.45
N THR A 60 -31.12 -41.71 -11.44
CA THR A 60 -30.87 -41.66 -12.87
C THR A 60 -30.20 -40.35 -13.28
N GLN A 61 -29.23 -40.49 -14.20
CA GLN A 61 -28.65 -39.49 -15.09
C GLN A 61 -29.46 -38.19 -15.23
N ASP A 62 -28.90 -37.08 -14.74
CA ASP A 62 -28.80 -35.74 -15.37
C ASP A 62 -28.59 -34.65 -14.30
N GLN A 63 -27.39 -34.51 -13.72
CA GLN A 63 -27.03 -33.30 -12.97
C GLN A 63 -25.54 -33.00 -13.13
N GLN A 64 -25.23 -31.70 -13.30
CA GLN A 64 -23.93 -31.07 -13.54
C GLN A 64 -22.71 -31.80 -12.93
N HIS A 65 -21.58 -31.81 -13.65
CA HIS A 65 -20.24 -32.08 -13.11
C HIS A 65 -19.97 -31.14 -11.91
N GLN A 66 -20.42 -31.54 -10.72
CA GLN A 66 -20.20 -30.81 -9.49
C GLN A 66 -19.25 -31.64 -8.63
N TRP A 67 -18.03 -31.15 -8.48
CA TRP A 67 -17.00 -31.82 -7.68
C TRP A 67 -17.38 -31.81 -6.20
N PRO A 68 -17.09 -32.88 -5.44
CA PRO A 68 -17.31 -32.89 -4.00
C PRO A 68 -16.37 -31.87 -3.31
N SER A 69 -16.87 -31.22 -2.26
CA SER A 69 -16.11 -30.29 -1.44
C SER A 69 -16.07 -30.72 0.01
N CYS A 70 -14.91 -30.61 0.66
CA CYS A 70 -14.68 -31.05 2.04
C CYS A 70 -13.62 -30.20 2.74
N ASP A 71 -13.52 -30.32 4.06
CA ASP A 71 -12.60 -29.52 4.89
C ASP A 71 -11.12 -29.75 4.53
N GLN A 72 -10.73 -30.98 4.19
CA GLN A 72 -9.35 -31.31 3.80
C GLN A 72 -8.93 -30.64 2.48
N GLN A 73 -9.85 -30.52 1.53
CA GLN A 73 -9.62 -29.80 0.27
C GLN A 73 -9.37 -28.32 0.56
N GLU A 74 -10.18 -27.74 1.43
CA GLU A 74 -10.09 -26.34 1.80
C GLU A 74 -8.80 -26.02 2.57
N GLU A 75 -8.40 -26.89 3.52
CA GLU A 75 -7.13 -26.77 4.25
C GLU A 75 -5.92 -26.73 3.30
N MET A 76 -5.88 -27.63 2.31
CA MET A 76 -4.79 -27.67 1.32
C MET A 76 -4.75 -26.42 0.44
N LEU A 77 -5.91 -25.89 0.02
CA LEU A 77 -5.98 -24.65 -0.74
C LEU A 77 -5.58 -23.43 0.10
N ASN A 78 -6.03 -23.36 1.36
CA ASN A 78 -5.68 -22.31 2.32
C ASN A 78 -4.18 -22.33 2.68
N LEU A 79 -3.54 -23.50 2.70
CA LEU A 79 -2.08 -23.61 2.79
C LEU A 79 -1.40 -22.96 1.58
N GLY A 80 -1.90 -23.20 0.37
CA GLY A 80 -1.42 -22.56 -0.85
C GLY A 80 -1.54 -21.03 -0.82
N PHE A 81 -2.70 -20.53 -0.38
CA PHE A 81 -2.91 -19.10 -0.14
C PHE A 81 -1.93 -18.53 0.90
N THR A 82 -1.72 -19.25 2.00
CA THR A 82 -0.81 -18.84 3.08
C THR A 82 0.62 -18.68 2.57
N ILE A 83 1.10 -19.59 1.72
CA ILE A 83 2.44 -19.51 1.11
C ILE A 83 2.53 -18.32 0.14
N GLY A 84 1.51 -18.12 -0.70
CA GLY A 84 1.45 -16.98 -1.63
C GLY A 84 1.45 -15.62 -0.91
N SER A 85 0.59 -15.46 0.08
CA SER A 85 0.50 -14.27 0.92
C SER A 85 1.74 -14.06 1.79
N PHE A 86 2.39 -15.13 2.26
CA PHE A 86 3.68 -15.02 2.93
C PHE A 86 4.76 -14.44 2.01
N LEU A 87 4.86 -14.89 0.76
CA LEU A 87 5.83 -14.37 -0.20
C LEU A 87 5.56 -12.92 -0.59
N LEU A 88 4.28 -12.52 -0.72
CA LEU A 88 3.87 -11.12 -0.88
C LEU A 88 4.49 -10.24 0.20
N SER A 89 4.42 -10.65 1.47
CA SER A 89 4.90 -9.88 2.62
C SER A 89 6.42 -10.02 2.88
N ALA A 90 6.97 -11.23 2.84
CA ALA A 90 8.37 -11.51 3.18
C ALA A 90 9.36 -10.88 2.19
N THR A 91 8.93 -10.68 0.94
CA THR A 91 9.78 -10.08 -0.09
C THR A 91 9.76 -8.55 -0.08
N THR A 92 8.90 -7.89 0.71
CA THR A 92 8.77 -6.41 0.75
C THR A 92 10.06 -5.67 1.09
N LEU A 93 10.75 -6.06 2.16
CA LEU A 93 12.02 -5.43 2.55
C LEU A 93 13.15 -5.72 1.54
N PRO A 94 13.40 -6.99 1.13
CA PRO A 94 14.36 -7.28 0.06
C PRO A 94 14.07 -6.51 -1.23
N LEU A 95 12.81 -6.45 -1.66
CA LEU A 95 12.39 -5.70 -2.85
C LEU A 95 12.54 -4.20 -2.66
N GLY A 96 12.30 -3.67 -1.46
CA GLY A 96 12.55 -2.27 -1.13
C GLY A 96 14.02 -1.89 -1.34
N ILE A 97 14.95 -2.72 -0.85
CA ILE A 97 16.40 -2.53 -1.03
C ILE A 97 16.78 -2.68 -2.51
N LEU A 98 16.22 -3.68 -3.20
CA LEU A 98 16.50 -3.94 -4.60
C LEU A 98 15.99 -2.79 -5.50
N MET A 99 14.82 -2.23 -5.16
CA MET A 99 14.22 -1.09 -5.83
C MET A 99 15.06 0.17 -5.64
N ASP A 100 15.54 0.42 -4.42
CA ASP A 100 16.40 1.56 -4.13
C ASP A 100 17.75 1.47 -4.89
N ARG A 101 18.26 0.25 -5.14
CA ARG A 101 19.55 0.02 -5.81
C ARG A 101 19.48 -0.06 -7.34
N PHE A 102 18.53 -0.80 -7.88
CA PHE A 102 18.43 -1.10 -9.31
C PHE A 102 17.32 -0.30 -10.02
N GLY A 103 16.55 0.49 -9.27
CA GLY A 103 15.40 1.21 -9.78
C GLY A 103 14.21 0.29 -10.03
N PRO A 104 13.08 0.86 -10.48
CA PRO A 104 11.82 0.13 -10.54
C PRO A 104 11.64 -0.77 -11.78
N ARG A 105 12.31 -0.46 -12.90
CA ARG A 105 12.12 -1.17 -14.17
C ARG A 105 12.43 -2.68 -14.11
N PRO A 106 13.59 -3.15 -13.63
CA PRO A 106 13.89 -4.58 -13.61
C PRO A 106 12.91 -5.36 -12.73
N LEU A 107 12.55 -4.80 -11.55
CA LEU A 107 11.58 -5.41 -10.65
C LEU A 107 10.19 -5.51 -11.30
N ARG A 108 9.77 -4.48 -12.03
CA ARG A 108 8.45 -4.49 -12.69
C ARG A 108 8.39 -5.49 -13.84
N LEU A 109 9.48 -5.67 -14.60
CA LEU A 109 9.58 -6.69 -15.66
C LEU A 109 9.55 -8.11 -15.08
N VAL A 110 10.33 -8.37 -14.03
CA VAL A 110 10.32 -9.67 -13.35
C VAL A 110 8.94 -9.92 -12.73
N GLY A 111 8.36 -8.93 -12.06
CA GLY A 111 7.06 -9.05 -11.41
C GLY A 111 5.92 -9.35 -12.40
N SER A 112 5.85 -8.62 -13.51
CA SER A 112 4.85 -8.88 -14.55
C SER A 112 5.03 -10.24 -15.23
N ALA A 113 6.27 -10.69 -15.47
CA ALA A 113 6.54 -12.02 -15.99
C ALA A 113 6.13 -13.13 -15.00
N CYS A 114 6.42 -12.97 -13.71
CA CYS A 114 5.98 -13.89 -12.66
C CYS A 114 4.45 -13.94 -12.56
N PHE A 115 3.76 -12.81 -12.67
CA PHE A 115 2.30 -12.77 -12.64
C PHE A 115 1.67 -13.45 -13.87
N ALA A 116 2.22 -13.22 -15.07
CA ALA A 116 1.78 -13.90 -16.28
C ALA A 116 2.00 -15.43 -16.19
N ALA A 117 3.17 -15.84 -15.69
CA ALA A 117 3.46 -17.25 -15.44
C ALA A 117 2.48 -17.85 -14.43
N SER A 118 2.18 -17.15 -13.33
CA SER A 118 1.18 -17.54 -12.34
C SER A 118 -0.18 -17.84 -12.96
N CYS A 119 -0.78 -16.88 -13.68
CA CYS A 119 -2.08 -17.07 -14.31
C CYS A 119 -2.07 -18.21 -15.33
N THR A 120 -0.97 -18.37 -16.07
CA THR A 120 -0.80 -19.49 -17.00
C THR A 120 -0.76 -20.83 -16.26
N LEU A 121 -0.04 -20.93 -15.15
CA LEU A 121 0.02 -22.15 -14.33
C LEU A 121 -1.35 -22.50 -13.74
N MET A 122 -2.14 -21.52 -13.29
CA MET A 122 -3.52 -21.75 -12.83
C MET A 122 -4.42 -22.29 -13.96
N ALA A 123 -4.27 -21.75 -15.17
CA ALA A 123 -5.01 -22.21 -16.34
C ALA A 123 -4.60 -23.63 -16.80
N LEU A 124 -3.33 -23.99 -16.65
CA LEU A 124 -2.84 -25.34 -16.96
C LEU A 124 -3.23 -26.34 -15.88
N ALA A 125 -3.20 -25.94 -14.60
CA ALA A 125 -3.54 -26.81 -13.49
C ALA A 125 -5.01 -27.23 -13.47
N SER A 126 -5.90 -26.40 -14.02
CA SER A 126 -7.33 -26.72 -14.17
C SER A 126 -7.64 -27.69 -15.33
N ARG A 127 -6.68 -28.02 -16.19
CA ARG A 127 -6.90 -29.00 -17.29
C ARG A 127 -6.97 -30.44 -16.80
N ASP A 128 -6.23 -30.76 -15.75
CA ASP A 128 -6.16 -32.09 -15.15
C ASP A 128 -5.87 -31.93 -13.66
N THR A 129 -6.93 -31.72 -12.88
CA THR A 129 -6.83 -31.36 -11.47
C THR A 129 -6.34 -32.50 -10.59
N GLU A 130 -6.50 -33.77 -10.99
CA GLU A 130 -6.02 -34.91 -10.19
C GLU A 130 -4.50 -34.92 -10.05
N VAL A 131 -3.78 -34.61 -11.13
CA VAL A 131 -2.31 -34.66 -11.16
C VAL A 131 -1.68 -33.28 -11.01
N LEU A 132 -2.28 -32.23 -11.59
CA LEU A 132 -1.69 -30.89 -11.63
C LEU A 132 -2.10 -29.97 -10.48
N SER A 133 -3.01 -30.38 -9.57
CA SER A 133 -3.37 -29.57 -8.39
C SER A 133 -2.16 -29.02 -7.60
N PRO A 134 -1.06 -29.77 -7.36
CA PRO A 134 0.16 -29.25 -6.70
C PRO A 134 0.78 -28.02 -7.33
N LEU A 135 0.55 -27.80 -8.63
CA LEU A 135 1.06 -26.64 -9.35
C LEU A 135 0.45 -25.32 -8.85
N ILE A 136 -0.72 -25.38 -8.18
CA ILE A 136 -1.39 -24.20 -7.61
C ILE A 136 -0.52 -23.50 -6.55
N PHE A 137 0.28 -24.26 -5.78
CA PHE A 137 1.20 -23.71 -4.78
C PHE A 137 2.22 -22.78 -5.42
N LEU A 138 2.84 -23.22 -6.52
CA LEU A 138 3.78 -22.41 -7.28
C LEU A 138 3.07 -21.23 -7.95
N ALA A 139 1.87 -21.45 -8.48
CA ALA A 139 1.09 -20.39 -9.12
C ALA A 139 0.74 -19.26 -8.15
N LEU A 140 0.21 -19.57 -6.95
CA LEU A 140 -0.12 -18.60 -5.91
C LEU A 140 1.13 -17.88 -5.37
N SER A 141 2.24 -18.60 -5.24
CA SER A 141 3.55 -18.04 -4.87
C SER A 141 4.03 -16.98 -5.86
N LEU A 142 3.99 -17.30 -7.16
CA LEU A 142 4.37 -16.38 -8.22
C LEU A 142 3.38 -15.21 -8.35
N ASN A 143 2.11 -15.43 -8.04
CA ASN A 143 1.09 -14.38 -8.02
C ASN A 143 1.42 -13.32 -6.96
N GLY A 144 1.61 -13.75 -5.71
CA GLY A 144 1.96 -12.88 -4.59
C GLY A 144 3.26 -12.12 -4.87
N PHE A 145 4.32 -12.81 -5.29
CA PHE A 145 5.58 -12.17 -5.62
C PHE A 145 5.47 -11.17 -6.80
N GLY A 146 4.75 -11.53 -7.86
CA GLY A 146 4.52 -10.66 -9.01
C GLY A 146 3.75 -9.40 -8.63
N GLY A 147 2.71 -9.56 -7.82
CA GLY A 147 1.83 -8.49 -7.37
C GLY A 147 2.53 -7.45 -6.49
N ILE A 148 3.35 -7.89 -5.53
CA ILE A 148 4.10 -6.95 -4.70
C ILE A 148 5.17 -6.20 -5.50
N CYS A 149 5.80 -6.85 -6.49
CA CYS A 149 6.75 -6.18 -7.39
C CYS A 149 6.07 -5.06 -8.19
N LEU A 150 4.88 -5.31 -8.74
CA LEU A 150 4.10 -4.29 -9.45
C LEU A 150 3.72 -3.13 -8.53
N THR A 151 3.31 -3.43 -7.29
CA THR A 151 2.95 -2.43 -6.28
C THR A 151 4.13 -1.52 -5.93
N PHE A 152 5.23 -2.09 -5.46
CA PHE A 152 6.40 -1.35 -4.99
C PHE A 152 6.94 -0.43 -6.07
N THR A 153 7.04 -0.95 -7.29
CA THR A 153 7.52 -0.15 -8.43
C THR A 153 6.57 1.01 -8.73
N SER A 154 5.25 0.81 -8.67
CA SER A 154 4.24 1.86 -8.85
C SER A 154 4.36 3.00 -7.81
N LEU A 155 4.83 2.71 -6.58
CA LEU A 155 5.02 3.73 -5.53
C LEU A 155 6.13 4.76 -5.85
N THR A 156 6.97 4.50 -6.85
CA THR A 156 8.01 5.44 -7.28
C THR A 156 7.51 6.47 -8.31
N LEU A 157 6.43 6.15 -9.03
CA LEU A 157 5.86 6.98 -10.08
C LEU A 157 5.36 8.37 -9.60
N PRO A 158 4.76 8.52 -8.41
CA PRO A 158 4.30 9.82 -7.89
C PRO A 158 5.38 10.90 -7.82
N ASN A 159 6.67 10.53 -7.79
CA ASN A 159 7.78 11.48 -7.81
C ASN A 159 7.73 12.44 -9.02
N MET A 160 7.13 12.01 -10.14
CA MET A 160 7.00 12.79 -11.37
C MET A 160 5.93 13.90 -11.30
N PHE A 161 5.12 13.93 -10.23
CA PHE A 161 3.99 14.83 -10.07
C PHE A 161 4.28 16.00 -9.12
N GLY A 162 5.52 16.14 -8.62
CA GLY A 162 5.98 17.33 -7.89
C GLY A 162 5.09 17.67 -6.69
N ASN A 163 4.29 18.73 -6.81
CA ASN A 163 3.38 19.21 -5.75
C ASN A 163 2.16 18.30 -5.51
N LEU A 164 1.85 17.36 -6.40
CA LEU A 164 0.75 16.39 -6.25
C LEU A 164 1.28 14.99 -5.87
N ARG A 165 2.54 14.90 -5.42
CA ARG A 165 3.21 13.62 -5.14
C ARG A 165 2.45 12.79 -4.11
N SER A 166 1.99 13.38 -3.01
CA SER A 166 1.32 12.63 -1.94
C SER A 166 -0.07 12.15 -2.39
N THR A 167 -0.76 12.94 -3.21
CA THR A 167 -2.06 12.60 -3.81
C THR A 167 -1.93 11.39 -4.74
N PHE A 168 -0.96 11.41 -5.66
CA PHE A 168 -0.73 10.27 -6.56
C PHE A 168 -0.22 9.04 -5.81
N MET A 169 0.61 9.22 -4.77
CA MET A 169 1.05 8.13 -3.90
C MET A 169 -0.15 7.47 -3.21
N ALA A 170 -1.04 8.28 -2.64
CA ALA A 170 -2.25 7.78 -2.00
C ALA A 170 -3.21 7.11 -2.99
N LEU A 171 -3.30 7.59 -4.24
CA LEU A 171 -4.05 6.92 -5.30
C LEU A 171 -3.45 5.55 -5.64
N MET A 172 -2.12 5.42 -5.71
CA MET A 172 -1.45 4.14 -5.96
C MET A 172 -1.73 3.14 -4.82
N ILE A 173 -1.63 3.58 -3.57
CA ILE A 173 -1.95 2.76 -2.39
C ILE A 173 -3.45 2.38 -2.39
N GLY A 174 -4.34 3.33 -2.69
CA GLY A 174 -5.77 3.07 -2.77
C GLY A 174 -6.13 2.04 -3.84
N SER A 175 -5.51 2.13 -5.02
CA SER A 175 -5.68 1.15 -6.10
C SER A 175 -5.16 -0.24 -5.73
N TYR A 176 -4.08 -0.31 -4.96
CA TYR A 176 -3.55 -1.56 -4.41
C TYR A 176 -4.52 -2.18 -3.40
N VAL A 177 -5.02 -1.42 -2.42
CA VAL A 177 -5.96 -1.98 -1.43
C VAL A 177 -7.26 -2.44 -2.09
N SER A 178 -7.67 -1.74 -3.15
CA SER A 178 -8.87 -2.08 -3.93
C SER A 178 -8.72 -3.34 -4.77
N SER A 179 -7.51 -3.90 -4.95
CA SER A 179 -7.29 -5.02 -5.88
C SER A 179 -7.93 -6.33 -5.47
N ALA A 180 -8.28 -6.46 -4.20
CA ALA A 180 -9.00 -7.59 -3.62
C ALA A 180 -10.35 -7.86 -4.33
N ILE A 181 -10.98 -6.85 -4.93
CA ILE A 181 -12.20 -7.06 -5.71
C ILE A 181 -11.97 -7.87 -6.99
N THR A 182 -10.74 -7.97 -7.48
CA THR A 182 -10.43 -8.60 -8.78
C THR A 182 -10.90 -10.04 -8.85
N PHE A 183 -10.64 -10.85 -7.81
CA PHE A 183 -11.14 -12.23 -7.80
C PHE A 183 -12.65 -12.32 -7.59
N GLY A 184 -13.27 -11.36 -6.90
CA GLY A 184 -14.73 -11.22 -6.88
C GLY A 184 -15.30 -10.95 -8.28
N GLY A 185 -14.68 -10.05 -9.04
CA GLY A 185 -15.03 -9.80 -10.45
C GLY A 185 -14.82 -11.01 -11.35
N ILE A 186 -13.72 -11.74 -11.18
CA ILE A 186 -13.45 -13.01 -11.88
C ILE A 186 -14.50 -14.06 -11.53
N LYS A 187 -14.91 -14.15 -10.27
CA LYS A 187 -15.98 -15.05 -9.83
C LYS A 187 -17.31 -14.72 -10.52
N LEU A 188 -17.68 -13.45 -10.64
CA LEU A 188 -18.88 -13.05 -11.38
C LEU A 188 -18.83 -13.47 -12.86
N ILE A 189 -17.67 -13.35 -13.50
CA ILE A 189 -17.47 -13.79 -14.89
C ILE A 189 -17.57 -15.33 -15.01
N TYR A 190 -17.02 -16.04 -14.03
CA TYR A 190 -17.09 -17.50 -13.94
C TYR A 190 -18.53 -17.98 -13.74
N ASP A 191 -19.26 -17.37 -12.81
CA ASP A 191 -20.67 -17.69 -12.52
C ASP A 191 -21.59 -17.33 -13.71
N ALA A 192 -21.17 -16.42 -14.60
CA ALA A 192 -21.84 -16.14 -15.88
C ALA A 192 -21.60 -17.21 -16.97
N GLY A 193 -20.84 -18.27 -16.66
CA GLY A 193 -20.61 -19.42 -17.54
C GLY A 193 -19.31 -19.38 -18.36
N VAL A 194 -18.40 -18.43 -18.11
CA VAL A 194 -17.11 -18.40 -18.79
C VAL A 194 -16.14 -19.39 -18.13
N PRO A 195 -15.52 -20.33 -18.88
CA PRO A 195 -14.62 -21.33 -18.30
C PRO A 195 -13.40 -20.70 -17.60
N PHE A 196 -13.03 -21.23 -16.43
CA PHE A 196 -11.91 -20.72 -15.62
C PHE A 196 -10.59 -20.62 -16.41
N VAL A 197 -10.29 -21.63 -17.22
CA VAL A 197 -9.13 -21.67 -18.12
C VAL A 197 -9.06 -20.43 -19.02
N VAL A 198 -10.19 -20.02 -19.62
CA VAL A 198 -10.25 -18.86 -20.53
C VAL A 198 -10.01 -17.57 -19.76
N ILE A 199 -10.58 -17.44 -18.56
CA ILE A 199 -10.39 -16.27 -17.70
C ILE A 199 -8.91 -16.12 -17.31
N MET A 200 -8.29 -17.21 -16.84
CA MET A 200 -6.90 -17.19 -16.40
C MET A 200 -5.91 -16.93 -17.56
N PHE A 201 -6.13 -17.51 -18.74
CA PHE A 201 -5.33 -17.17 -19.93
C PHE A 201 -5.51 -15.70 -20.34
N THR A 202 -6.72 -15.16 -20.25
CA THR A 202 -6.98 -13.74 -20.55
C THR A 202 -6.18 -12.85 -19.60
N TRP A 203 -6.18 -13.13 -18.30
CA TRP A 203 -5.36 -12.41 -17.32
C TRP A 203 -3.85 -12.57 -17.57
N SER A 204 -3.39 -13.75 -18.01
CA SER A 204 -1.99 -13.95 -18.42
C SER A 204 -1.60 -13.06 -19.60
N VAL A 205 -2.45 -12.95 -20.62
CA VAL A 205 -2.22 -12.05 -21.77
C VAL A 205 -2.19 -10.59 -21.32
N LEU A 206 -3.12 -10.17 -20.45
CA LEU A 206 -3.10 -8.82 -19.88
C LEU A 206 -1.81 -8.56 -19.08
N ALA A 207 -1.34 -9.51 -18.27
CA ALA A 207 -0.06 -9.40 -17.57
C ALA A 207 1.14 -9.30 -18.53
N CYS A 208 1.11 -9.99 -19.68
CA CYS A 208 2.08 -9.79 -20.76
C CYS A 208 2.02 -8.38 -21.36
N LEU A 209 0.84 -7.77 -21.48
CA LEU A 209 0.72 -6.36 -21.90
C LEU A 209 1.32 -5.41 -20.88
N ILE A 210 1.24 -5.70 -19.57
CA ILE A 210 1.92 -4.93 -18.51
C ILE A 210 3.44 -5.02 -18.68
N PHE A 211 3.95 -6.21 -18.98
CA PHE A 211 5.37 -6.40 -19.28
C PHE A 211 5.81 -5.53 -20.47
N LEU A 212 5.03 -5.52 -21.56
CA LEU A 212 5.30 -4.67 -22.72
C LEU A 212 5.18 -3.17 -22.39
N ASN A 213 4.15 -2.77 -21.65
CA ASN A 213 3.98 -1.39 -21.19
C ASN A 213 5.17 -0.92 -20.35
N CYS A 214 5.67 -1.77 -19.46
CA CYS A 214 6.89 -1.53 -18.70
C CYS A 214 8.11 -1.39 -19.63
N ALA A 215 8.32 -2.34 -20.53
CA ALA A 215 9.46 -2.34 -21.44
C ALA A 215 9.52 -1.07 -22.31
N LEU A 216 8.38 -0.54 -22.72
CA LEU A 216 8.24 0.62 -23.61
C LEU A 216 8.20 1.98 -22.89
N ASN A 217 7.63 2.05 -21.68
CA ASN A 217 7.35 3.33 -21.01
C ASN A 217 8.18 3.60 -19.75
N TRP A 218 8.66 2.57 -19.05
CA TRP A 218 9.43 2.77 -17.81
C TRP A 218 10.91 3.05 -18.08
N PRO A 219 11.52 4.10 -17.51
CA PRO A 219 12.94 4.40 -17.72
C PRO A 219 13.86 3.44 -16.93
N MET A 220 15.13 3.34 -17.33
CA MET A 220 16.17 2.60 -16.57
C MET A 220 16.59 3.38 -15.31
N GLU A 221 16.61 4.71 -15.40
CA GLU A 221 16.93 5.59 -14.28
C GLU A 221 15.75 5.67 -13.31
N ALA A 222 16.05 5.66 -12.00
CA ALA A 222 15.04 5.88 -10.97
C ALA A 222 14.46 7.29 -11.07
N PHE A 223 13.18 7.46 -10.71
CA PHE A 223 12.53 8.77 -10.72
C PHE A 223 13.13 9.66 -9.61
N PRO A 224 13.80 10.77 -9.95
CA PRO A 224 14.42 11.63 -8.95
C PRO A 224 13.34 12.24 -8.05
N ALA A 225 13.65 12.46 -6.77
CA ALA A 225 12.73 13.20 -5.92
C ALA A 225 12.55 14.64 -6.44
N PRO A 226 11.39 15.27 -6.19
CA PRO A 226 11.16 16.67 -6.55
C PRO A 226 12.26 17.60 -6.02
N GLU A 227 12.78 17.31 -4.82
CA GLU A 227 13.83 18.10 -4.17
C GLU A 227 15.21 17.92 -4.84
N GLU A 228 15.53 16.70 -5.31
CA GLU A 228 16.78 16.42 -6.03
C GLU A 228 16.77 17.07 -7.44
N GLY A 229 15.60 17.14 -8.09
CA GLY A 229 15.43 17.84 -9.37
C GLY A 229 15.58 19.36 -9.23
N ALA A 230 15.04 19.95 -8.15
CA ALA A 230 15.22 21.36 -7.83
C ALA A 230 16.69 21.67 -7.49
N TYR A 231 17.34 20.83 -6.68
CA TYR A 231 18.77 20.96 -6.37
C TYR A 231 19.67 20.80 -7.59
N LYS A 232 19.43 19.83 -8.50
CA LYS A 232 20.20 19.71 -9.75
C LYS A 232 19.99 20.88 -10.69
N LYS A 233 18.77 21.44 -10.77
CA LYS A 233 18.51 22.64 -11.57
C LYS A 233 19.18 23.87 -10.96
N LYS A 234 19.16 24.00 -9.64
CA LYS A 234 19.84 25.06 -8.88
C LYS A 234 21.36 24.91 -8.94
N ASN A 235 21.91 23.69 -8.92
CA ASN A 235 23.34 23.39 -9.10
C ASN A 235 23.80 23.38 -10.55
N ASN A 236 22.94 23.22 -11.56
CA ASN A 236 23.32 23.47 -12.95
C ASN A 236 23.33 24.98 -13.24
N LEU A 237 22.46 25.75 -12.57
CA LEU A 237 22.45 27.21 -12.62
C LEU A 237 23.59 27.82 -11.78
N ALA A 238 23.88 27.23 -10.61
CA ALA A 238 25.01 27.57 -9.76
C ALA A 238 26.30 26.86 -10.20
N GLY A 239 26.25 25.81 -11.02
CA GLY A 239 27.43 25.13 -11.59
C GLY A 239 28.03 25.88 -12.77
N LEU A 240 27.35 26.93 -13.25
CA LEU A 240 27.97 28.01 -14.00
C LEU A 240 28.76 28.99 -13.11
N ASN A 241 28.66 28.85 -11.78
CA ASN A 241 29.32 29.70 -10.78
C ASN A 241 29.76 28.87 -9.56
N LEU A 242 30.96 28.30 -9.68
CA LEU A 242 31.88 27.87 -8.61
C LEU A 242 32.03 26.35 -8.42
N ASP A 243 33.20 25.89 -8.85
CA ASP A 243 33.82 24.62 -8.47
C ASP A 243 34.22 24.59 -6.98
N HIS A 244 34.13 23.36 -6.44
CA HIS A 244 35.00 22.74 -5.43
C HIS A 244 34.47 22.48 -3.99
N LYS A 245 34.48 21.17 -3.70
CA LYS A 245 34.99 20.46 -2.51
C LYS A 245 34.12 20.11 -1.29
N LEU A 246 33.91 18.77 -1.19
CA LEU A 246 34.22 17.83 -0.09
C LEU A 246 33.54 17.99 1.30
N THR A 247 32.84 16.93 1.74
CA THR A 247 33.33 15.88 2.68
C THR A 247 32.15 15.16 3.35
N GLY A 248 32.12 13.82 3.35
CA GLY A 248 31.08 13.06 4.08
C GLY A 248 31.28 11.56 4.24
N ASP A 249 32.51 11.03 4.12
CA ASP A 249 32.76 9.56 4.11
C ASP A 249 32.98 8.92 5.49
N ARG A 250 32.77 9.64 6.59
CA ARG A 250 33.06 9.11 7.94
C ARG A 250 31.85 8.79 8.82
N PHE A 251 30.62 8.89 8.28
CA PHE A 251 29.39 8.45 8.96
C PHE A 251 28.89 7.08 8.46
N TYR A 252 29.38 6.61 7.30
CA TYR A 252 28.93 5.40 6.61
C TYR A 252 29.36 4.08 7.28
N THR A 253 30.43 4.09 8.08
CA THR A 253 31.04 2.84 8.57
C THR A 253 30.42 2.32 9.87
N HIS A 254 29.62 3.13 10.57
CA HIS A 254 29.07 2.72 11.88
C HIS A 254 27.64 2.15 11.80
N VAL A 255 26.86 2.53 10.79
CA VAL A 255 25.45 2.09 10.63
C VAL A 255 25.33 0.73 9.94
N THR A 256 26.35 0.32 9.17
CA THR A 256 26.37 -0.97 8.46
C THR A 256 26.68 -2.18 9.35
N ASN A 257 27.36 -1.99 10.48
CA ASN A 257 27.79 -3.10 11.34
C ASN A 257 26.69 -3.66 12.26
N VAL A 258 25.61 -2.90 12.50
CA VAL A 258 24.52 -3.29 13.41
C VAL A 258 23.43 -4.10 12.67
N GLY A 259 23.23 -3.86 11.37
CA GLY A 259 22.20 -4.53 10.57
C GLY A 259 22.49 -6.01 10.23
N GLN A 260 23.72 -6.47 10.44
CA GLN A 260 24.17 -7.82 10.04
C GLN A 260 23.93 -8.90 11.11
N ARG A 261 23.40 -8.54 12.29
CA ARG A 261 23.27 -9.44 13.45
C ARG A 261 21.84 -9.89 13.78
N LEU A 262 20.82 -9.46 13.03
CA LEU A 262 19.40 -9.74 13.34
C LEU A 262 18.69 -10.53 12.22
N SER A 263 19.27 -11.66 11.84
CA SER A 263 18.63 -12.61 10.92
C SER A 263 18.38 -13.94 11.63
N GLN A 264 17.16 -14.16 12.12
CA GLN A 264 16.61 -15.51 12.37
C GLN A 264 15.06 -15.51 12.39
N LYS A 265 14.50 -15.93 11.24
CA LYS A 265 13.43 -16.94 11.00
C LYS A 265 12.19 -16.96 11.92
N ALA A 266 11.00 -16.65 11.36
CA ALA A 266 9.67 -17.26 11.64
C ALA A 266 8.54 -16.63 10.78
N PRO A 267 7.37 -17.30 10.59
CA PRO A 267 6.47 -17.12 9.44
C PRO A 267 5.17 -16.30 9.66
N SER A 268 4.66 -15.81 8.51
CA SER A 268 3.28 -15.49 8.04
C SER A 268 2.30 -14.58 8.83
N LEU A 269 1.86 -13.52 8.13
CA LEU A 269 0.48 -13.00 8.16
C LEU A 269 0.15 -12.04 7.00
N ASP A 270 -1.08 -12.13 6.51
CA ASP A 270 -1.95 -10.99 6.23
C ASP A 270 -3.41 -11.46 6.41
N GLU A 271 -3.96 -11.26 7.61
CA GLU A 271 -5.38 -11.54 7.94
C GLU A 271 -5.91 -10.51 8.96
N GLY A 272 -5.49 -9.24 8.91
CA GLY A 272 -6.07 -8.21 9.78
C GLY A 272 -7.55 -7.92 9.51
N ALA A 273 -8.05 -8.38 8.36
CA ALA A 273 -9.45 -8.29 7.96
C ALA A 273 -10.19 -9.63 8.15
N ASP A 274 -9.53 -10.75 7.88
CA ASP A 274 -10.15 -12.07 7.97
C ASP A 274 -10.34 -12.51 9.42
N ALA A 275 -9.51 -12.06 10.37
CA ALA A 275 -9.78 -12.30 11.79
C ALA A 275 -10.93 -11.46 12.37
N PHE A 276 -11.31 -10.32 11.75
CA PHE A 276 -12.52 -9.60 12.15
C PHE A 276 -13.78 -10.34 11.69
N LEU A 277 -13.71 -11.02 10.54
CA LEU A 277 -14.74 -11.96 10.11
C LEU A 277 -14.72 -13.24 10.96
N ALA A 278 -13.54 -13.78 11.33
CA ALA A 278 -13.43 -14.92 12.25
C ALA A 278 -13.92 -14.62 13.68
N LEU A 279 -13.77 -13.37 14.14
CA LEU A 279 -14.31 -12.87 15.41
C LEU A 279 -15.85 -12.86 15.44
N GLN A 280 -16.49 -12.77 14.27
CA GLN A 280 -17.93 -12.94 14.10
C GLN A 280 -18.31 -14.42 13.93
N ASP A 281 -17.46 -15.18 13.24
CA ASP A 281 -17.63 -16.61 12.93
C ASP A 281 -17.67 -17.49 14.19
N ALA A 282 -17.11 -17.03 15.31
CA ALA A 282 -17.17 -17.72 16.59
C ALA A 282 -18.54 -17.66 17.29
N ARG A 283 -19.55 -16.97 16.73
CA ARG A 283 -20.86 -16.76 17.39
C ARG A 283 -22.04 -17.54 16.83
N ASP A 284 -21.94 -18.18 15.67
CA ASP A 284 -23.05 -18.97 15.12
C ASP A 284 -22.62 -20.41 14.81
N THR A 285 -22.60 -21.23 15.86
CA THR A 285 -22.76 -22.67 15.67
C THR A 285 -24.21 -22.91 15.27
N SER A 286 -24.40 -23.43 14.05
CA SER A 286 -25.65 -23.84 13.39
C SER A 286 -26.53 -22.72 12.82
N GLU A 287 -26.68 -22.77 11.49
CA GLU A 287 -27.50 -21.93 10.58
C GLU A 287 -26.77 -20.70 10.01
N ASP A 288 -26.61 -20.67 8.67
CA ASP A 288 -26.25 -19.53 7.80
C ASP A 288 -24.84 -19.39 7.14
N LEU A 289 -24.37 -20.44 6.45
CA LEU A 289 -23.34 -20.33 5.39
C LEU A 289 -23.59 -19.24 4.29
N PRO A 290 -24.84 -18.90 3.87
CA PRO A 290 -25.07 -17.87 2.86
C PRO A 290 -24.79 -16.45 3.38
N GLU A 291 -24.95 -16.22 4.69
CA GLU A 291 -24.77 -14.91 5.32
C GLU A 291 -23.28 -14.53 5.39
N ILE A 292 -22.41 -15.49 5.73
CA ILE A 292 -20.94 -15.31 5.80
C ILE A 292 -20.36 -14.94 4.42
N GLY A 293 -20.79 -15.64 3.36
CA GLY A 293 -20.37 -15.35 1.98
C GLY A 293 -20.82 -13.96 1.51
N PHE A 294 -22.00 -13.51 1.94
CA PHE A 294 -22.52 -12.17 1.64
C PHE A 294 -21.67 -11.06 2.29
N TYR A 295 -21.32 -11.20 3.56
CA TYR A 295 -20.48 -10.22 4.27
C TYR A 295 -19.04 -10.16 3.75
N SER A 296 -18.43 -11.30 3.43
CA SER A 296 -17.10 -11.35 2.80
C SER A 296 -17.10 -10.65 1.43
N SER A 297 -18.15 -10.86 0.63
CA SER A 297 -18.34 -10.18 -0.65
C SER A 297 -18.53 -8.66 -0.50
N ILE A 298 -19.32 -8.22 0.48
CA ILE A 298 -19.51 -6.79 0.77
C ILE A 298 -18.19 -6.16 1.23
N PHE A 299 -17.44 -6.82 2.11
CA PHE A 299 -16.14 -6.33 2.55
C PHE A 299 -15.19 -6.17 1.36
N GLY A 300 -15.17 -7.14 0.45
CA GLY A 300 -14.48 -7.07 -0.85
C GLY A 300 -14.88 -5.85 -1.69
N ALA A 301 -16.19 -5.61 -1.83
CA ALA A 301 -16.72 -4.47 -2.57
C ALA A 301 -16.39 -3.12 -1.91
N MET A 302 -16.43 -3.04 -0.58
CA MET A 302 -16.14 -1.82 0.19
C MET A 302 -14.68 -1.39 0.04
N GLN A 303 -13.75 -2.30 -0.28
CA GLN A 303 -12.35 -1.95 -0.53
C GLN A 303 -12.17 -1.03 -1.74
N LEU A 304 -13.10 -1.02 -2.71
CA LEU A 304 -13.11 -0.02 -3.79
C LEU A 304 -13.21 1.42 -3.27
N LEU A 305 -13.78 1.63 -2.08
CA LEU A 305 -13.85 2.95 -1.45
C LEU A 305 -12.45 3.52 -1.20
N CYS A 306 -11.41 2.68 -1.04
CA CYS A 306 -10.03 3.13 -0.92
C CYS A 306 -9.56 3.92 -2.15
N LEU A 307 -10.02 3.56 -3.35
CA LEU A 307 -9.67 4.25 -4.58
C LEU A 307 -10.12 5.72 -4.56
N LEU A 308 -11.25 6.00 -3.90
CA LEU A 308 -11.82 7.35 -3.77
C LEU A 308 -11.33 8.09 -2.54
N THR A 309 -11.18 7.38 -1.42
CA THR A 309 -10.86 8.00 -0.12
C THR A 309 -9.38 8.26 0.05
N CYS A 310 -8.48 7.37 -0.37
CA CYS A 310 -7.04 7.57 -0.20
C CYS A 310 -6.52 8.86 -0.87
N PRO A 311 -6.94 9.23 -2.09
CA PRO A 311 -6.54 10.51 -2.68
C PRO A 311 -6.91 11.74 -1.83
N LEU A 312 -7.95 11.68 -0.99
CA LEU A 312 -8.34 12.79 -0.10
C LEU A 312 -7.27 13.07 0.95
N ILE A 313 -6.68 12.02 1.57
CA ILE A 313 -5.61 12.21 2.54
C ILE A 313 -4.33 12.69 1.85
N GLY A 314 -4.04 12.20 0.64
CA GLY A 314 -2.90 12.68 -0.15
C GLY A 314 -3.07 14.14 -0.56
N TYR A 315 -4.28 14.55 -0.90
CA TYR A 315 -4.63 15.95 -1.18
C TYR A 315 -4.46 16.83 0.07
N LEU A 316 -4.87 16.36 1.25
CA LEU A 316 -4.60 17.04 2.52
C LEU A 316 -3.10 17.21 2.76
N MET A 317 -2.28 16.20 2.42
CA MET A 317 -0.83 16.27 2.54
C MET A 317 -0.19 17.25 1.55
N ASP A 318 -0.73 17.36 0.34
CA ASP A 318 -0.25 18.28 -0.70
C ASP A 318 -0.83 19.71 -0.57
N TRP A 319 -1.72 19.92 0.41
CA TRP A 319 -2.47 21.16 0.58
C TRP A 319 -1.55 22.39 0.67
N ARG A 320 -1.78 23.37 -0.23
CA ARG A 320 -1.07 24.67 -0.26
C ARG A 320 0.45 24.59 -0.39
N ILE A 321 1.03 23.46 -0.81
CA ILE A 321 2.49 23.32 -1.04
C ILE A 321 2.97 24.23 -2.19
N LYS A 322 2.12 24.47 -3.20
CA LYS A 322 2.43 25.32 -4.36
C LYS A 322 2.73 26.77 -3.99
N ASP A 323 2.17 27.26 -2.89
CA ASP A 323 2.28 28.65 -2.46
C ASP A 323 3.48 28.89 -1.52
N CYS A 324 4.29 27.86 -1.29
CA CYS A 324 5.38 27.89 -0.32
C CYS A 324 6.74 28.19 -0.95
N VAL A 325 7.60 28.87 -0.19
CA VAL A 325 8.99 29.20 -0.53
C VAL A 325 9.95 28.19 0.13
N ASP A 326 11.07 27.88 -0.55
CA ASP A 326 12.05 26.88 -0.08
C ASP A 326 13.04 27.44 0.95
N SER A 327 13.42 28.72 0.88
CA SER A 327 14.31 29.39 1.84
C SER A 327 13.88 30.83 2.19
N PRO A 328 14.35 31.39 3.32
CA PRO A 328 14.12 32.79 3.70
C PRO A 328 14.61 33.76 2.61
N ASP A 329 15.78 33.51 2.02
CA ASP A 329 16.40 34.38 1.01
C ASP A 329 15.55 34.53 -0.26
N GLU A 330 14.88 33.45 -0.69
CA GLU A 330 13.93 33.50 -1.82
C GLU A 330 12.64 34.25 -1.44
N GLY A 331 12.24 34.22 -0.17
CA GLY A 331 11.08 34.96 0.34
C GLY A 331 11.33 36.47 0.35
N THR A 332 12.54 36.87 0.75
CA THR A 332 12.99 38.27 0.75
C THR A 332 13.10 38.81 -0.68
N ALA A 333 13.73 38.06 -1.59
CA ALA A 333 13.87 38.46 -3.00
C ALA A 333 12.53 38.61 -3.74
N LEU A 334 11.53 37.79 -3.41
CA LEU A 334 10.18 37.89 -3.96
C LEU A 334 9.39 39.07 -3.36
N GLY A 335 9.71 39.46 -2.12
CA GLY A 335 9.20 40.66 -1.46
C GLY A 335 9.69 41.92 -2.16
N ASP A 336 11.01 42.02 -2.40
CA ASP A 336 11.64 43.19 -3.03
C ASP A 336 11.16 43.39 -4.49
N ALA A 337 10.83 42.31 -5.22
CA ALA A 337 10.29 42.40 -6.58
C ALA A 337 8.82 42.87 -6.66
N ARG A 338 8.10 42.92 -5.52
CA ARG A 338 6.69 43.31 -5.43
C ARG A 338 6.45 44.75 -4.98
N ASP A 339 7.52 45.54 -4.79
CA ASP A 339 7.48 46.95 -4.36
C ASP A 339 6.93 47.95 -5.41
N GLY A 340 5.94 47.52 -6.20
CA GLY A 340 5.12 48.37 -7.06
C GLY A 340 3.60 48.26 -6.85
N VAL A 341 3.10 47.28 -6.09
CA VAL A 341 1.65 47.13 -5.86
C VAL A 341 1.36 46.67 -4.43
N THR A 342 0.77 47.59 -3.66
CA THR A 342 0.25 47.41 -2.30
C THR A 342 -0.75 46.26 -2.22
N THR A 343 -0.29 45.06 -1.88
CA THR A 343 -1.14 43.94 -1.47
C THR A 343 -0.64 43.39 -0.13
N LYS A 344 -1.59 43.19 0.80
CA LYS A 344 -1.41 42.78 2.20
C LYS A 344 -0.22 41.83 2.40
N SER A 345 0.77 42.27 3.20
CA SER A 345 1.90 41.47 3.66
C SER A 345 1.40 40.17 4.28
N THR A 346 1.43 39.10 3.48
CA THR A 346 1.10 37.75 3.92
C THR A 346 2.43 37.12 4.29
N LYS A 347 2.65 36.79 5.57
CA LYS A 347 3.89 36.17 6.05
C LYS A 347 4.32 35.04 5.10
N PRO A 348 5.59 34.99 4.66
CA PRO A 348 6.07 33.96 3.76
C PRO A 348 5.84 32.57 4.39
N ARG A 349 5.32 31.65 3.59
CA ARG A 349 5.01 30.29 4.02
C ARG A 349 6.14 29.37 3.60
N TYR A 350 6.88 28.84 4.57
CA TYR A 350 8.00 27.94 4.30
C TYR A 350 7.52 26.54 3.96
N ARG A 351 8.07 25.93 2.90
CA ARG A 351 7.64 24.62 2.40
C ARG A 351 7.82 23.52 3.44
N LYS A 352 8.94 23.50 4.18
CA LYS A 352 9.19 22.52 5.25
C LYS A 352 8.14 22.59 6.37
N ILE A 353 7.81 23.80 6.83
CA ILE A 353 6.79 24.01 7.87
C ILE A 353 5.40 23.61 7.37
N GLN A 354 5.06 23.91 6.11
CA GLN A 354 3.78 23.52 5.54
C GLN A 354 3.65 22.00 5.40
N LYS A 355 4.67 21.31 4.87
CA LYS A 355 4.69 19.84 4.79
C LYS A 355 4.47 19.19 6.15
N LEU A 356 5.16 19.69 7.18
CA LEU A 356 5.01 19.22 8.56
C LEU A 356 3.61 19.48 9.11
N THR A 357 3.03 20.66 8.84
CA THR A 357 1.66 21.01 9.23
C THR A 357 0.63 20.07 8.59
N ASN A 358 0.76 19.83 7.30
CA ASN A 358 -0.13 18.93 6.58
C ASN A 358 -0.01 17.49 7.08
N ALA A 359 1.21 17.04 7.39
CA ALA A 359 1.45 15.73 7.99
C ALA A 359 0.82 15.60 9.39
N ILE A 360 0.96 16.62 10.25
CA ILE A 360 0.28 16.66 11.56
C ILE A 360 -1.24 16.48 11.37
N ASN A 361 -1.84 17.29 10.50
CA ASN A 361 -3.29 17.22 10.24
C ASN A 361 -3.71 15.84 9.71
N ALA A 362 -2.92 15.25 8.80
CA ALA A 362 -3.20 13.94 8.23
C ALA A 362 -3.14 12.83 9.28
N PHE A 363 -2.08 12.79 10.11
CA PHE A 363 -1.98 11.78 11.17
C PHE A 363 -2.99 12.01 12.30
N THR A 364 -3.30 13.25 12.66
CA THR A 364 -4.36 13.54 13.66
C THR A 364 -5.72 13.05 13.15
N LEU A 365 -6.09 13.36 11.91
CA LEU A 365 -7.33 12.88 11.30
C LEU A 365 -7.37 11.34 11.25
N THR A 366 -6.27 10.70 10.82
CA THR A 366 -6.18 9.23 10.74
C THR A 366 -6.34 8.58 12.12
N ASN A 367 -5.70 9.13 13.15
CA ASN A 367 -5.84 8.62 14.52
C ASN A 367 -7.24 8.86 15.12
N LEU A 368 -7.89 9.99 14.81
CA LEU A 368 -9.28 10.24 15.21
C LEU A 368 -10.24 9.22 14.58
N LEU A 369 -10.05 8.92 13.29
CA LEU A 369 -10.82 7.88 12.60
C LEU A 369 -10.53 6.48 13.17
N LEU A 370 -9.28 6.19 13.54
CA LEU A 370 -8.88 4.93 14.18
C LEU A 370 -9.55 4.75 15.55
N VAL A 371 -9.62 5.81 16.35
CA VAL A 371 -10.37 5.80 17.63
C VAL A 371 -11.86 5.57 17.37
N GLY A 372 -12.44 6.26 16.38
CA GLY A 372 -13.83 6.03 15.96
C GLY A 372 -14.09 4.59 15.54
N PHE A 373 -13.19 4.00 14.75
CA PHE A 373 -13.20 2.58 14.40
C PHE A 373 -13.17 1.69 15.65
N GLY A 374 -12.26 1.95 16.60
CA GLY A 374 -12.19 1.18 17.84
C GLY A 374 -13.46 1.28 18.69
N PHE A 375 -14.12 2.44 18.74
CA PHE A 375 -15.44 2.58 19.38
C PHE A 375 -16.52 1.76 18.68
N THR A 376 -16.56 1.76 17.34
CA THR A 376 -17.52 0.93 16.60
C THR A 376 -17.29 -0.57 16.82
N CYS A 377 -16.03 -0.99 17.05
CA CYS A 377 -15.70 -2.39 17.39
C CYS A 377 -16.14 -2.82 18.79
N LEU A 378 -16.46 -1.89 19.70
CA LEU A 378 -17.00 -2.23 21.03
C LEU A 378 -18.50 -2.55 20.99
N ILE A 379 -19.21 -2.13 19.94
CA ILE A 379 -20.66 -2.28 19.83
C ILE A 379 -20.96 -3.45 18.90
N SER A 380 -21.41 -4.56 19.47
CA SER A 380 -21.81 -5.76 18.72
C SER A 380 -23.21 -5.60 18.11
N ASN A 381 -23.33 -4.81 17.04
CA ASN A 381 -24.58 -4.67 16.28
C ASN A 381 -24.33 -4.90 14.78
N LEU A 382 -25.14 -5.78 14.18
CA LEU A 382 -25.00 -6.21 12.79
C LEU A 382 -25.03 -5.05 11.78
N HIS A 383 -25.88 -4.05 12.00
CA HIS A 383 -25.98 -2.89 11.10
C HIS A 383 -24.82 -1.90 11.26
N LEU A 384 -24.26 -1.79 12.47
CA LEU A 384 -23.07 -0.97 12.72
C LEU A 384 -21.80 -1.57 12.12
N GLN A 385 -21.78 -2.85 11.78
CA GLN A 385 -20.61 -3.50 11.17
C GLN A 385 -20.29 -2.96 9.77
N PHE A 386 -21.29 -2.54 8.99
CA PHE A 386 -21.05 -1.84 7.73
C PHE A 386 -20.25 -0.56 7.95
N LEU A 387 -20.57 0.20 8.99
CA LEU A 387 -19.81 1.39 9.36
C LEU A 387 -18.39 1.03 9.81
N THR A 388 -18.23 -0.06 10.57
CA THR A 388 -16.93 -0.58 10.98
C THR A 388 -16.06 -0.96 9.78
N PHE A 389 -16.61 -1.63 8.76
CA PHE A 389 -15.89 -1.96 7.53
C PHE A 389 -15.48 -0.72 6.73
N VAL A 390 -16.36 0.28 6.64
CA VAL A 390 -16.05 1.56 5.99
C VAL A 390 -14.93 2.28 6.72
N LEU A 391 -15.02 2.41 8.05
CA LEU A 391 -14.00 3.05 8.87
C LEU A 391 -12.66 2.31 8.79
N HIS A 392 -12.66 0.98 8.89
CA HIS A 392 -11.47 0.15 8.72
C HIS A 392 -10.77 0.43 7.39
N THR A 393 -11.54 0.38 6.30
CA THR A 393 -11.07 0.59 4.93
C THR A 393 -10.41 1.96 4.79
N ILE A 394 -11.07 3.01 5.28
CA ILE A 394 -10.56 4.38 5.25
C ILE A 394 -9.28 4.51 6.07
N VAL A 395 -9.28 4.01 7.32
CA VAL A 395 -8.12 4.11 8.23
C VAL A 395 -6.90 3.38 7.66
N ARG A 396 -7.08 2.17 7.13
CA ARG A 396 -6.01 1.38 6.49
C ARG A 396 -5.37 2.16 5.35
N GLY A 397 -6.19 2.67 4.42
CA GLY A 397 -5.74 3.48 3.30
C GLY A 397 -5.05 4.78 3.71
N PHE A 398 -5.60 5.45 4.73
CA PHE A 398 -5.07 6.73 5.22
C PHE A 398 -3.72 6.56 5.89
N TYR A 399 -3.55 5.52 6.71
CA TYR A 399 -2.31 5.26 7.43
C TYR A 399 -1.15 4.99 6.47
N HIS A 400 -1.33 4.09 5.50
CA HIS A 400 -0.30 3.81 4.50
C HIS A 400 0.04 5.05 3.66
N SER A 401 -0.98 5.83 3.27
CA SER A 401 -0.79 7.05 2.49
C SER A 401 -0.05 8.13 3.28
N ALA A 402 -0.41 8.33 4.56
CA ALA A 402 0.23 9.31 5.44
C ALA A 402 1.69 8.94 5.74
N CYS A 403 1.99 7.66 6.01
CA CYS A 403 3.35 7.17 6.17
C CYS A 403 4.19 7.37 4.89
N GLY A 404 3.66 7.00 3.72
CA GLY A 404 4.33 7.20 2.44
C GLY A 404 4.65 8.68 2.17
N GLY A 405 3.69 9.58 2.42
CA GLY A 405 3.91 11.02 2.29
C GLY A 405 4.91 11.58 3.32
N LEU A 406 4.95 11.05 4.54
CA LEU A 406 5.94 11.41 5.56
C LEU A 406 7.35 10.97 5.17
N TYR A 407 7.52 9.73 4.70
CA TYR A 407 8.81 9.21 4.21
C TYR A 407 9.33 10.06 3.06
N ALA A 408 8.43 10.42 2.13
CA ALA A 408 8.71 11.32 1.02
C ALA A 408 9.10 12.75 1.44
N ALA A 409 8.69 13.21 2.62
CA ALA A 409 8.94 14.56 3.12
C ALA A 409 10.15 14.67 4.05
N VAL A 410 10.47 13.60 4.80
CA VAL A 410 11.52 13.60 5.83
C VAL A 410 12.81 12.93 5.34
N PHE A 411 12.71 11.88 4.53
CA PHE A 411 13.86 11.09 4.10
C PHE A 411 14.19 11.30 2.62
N PRO A 412 15.48 11.19 2.23
CA PRO A 412 15.86 11.16 0.83
C PRO A 412 15.15 10.03 0.06
N SER A 413 14.83 10.26 -1.21
CA SER A 413 14.20 9.27 -2.12
C SER A 413 14.94 7.95 -2.18
N LYS A 414 16.26 7.94 -1.97
CA LYS A 414 17.13 6.76 -2.03
C LYS A 414 16.83 5.69 -0.98
N HIS A 415 16.09 6.01 0.07
CA HIS A 415 15.74 5.07 1.13
C HIS A 415 14.24 4.77 1.17
N PHE A 416 13.48 5.26 0.18
CA PHE A 416 12.03 5.18 0.20
C PHE A 416 11.54 3.72 0.15
N GLY A 417 12.16 2.90 -0.70
CA GLY A 417 11.84 1.48 -0.79
C GLY A 417 12.15 0.72 0.49
N THR A 418 13.34 0.95 1.05
CA THR A 418 13.79 0.34 2.30
C THR A 418 12.88 0.71 3.47
N LEU A 419 12.49 1.98 3.61
CA LEU A 419 11.58 2.43 4.67
C LEU A 419 10.19 1.82 4.53
N THR A 420 9.66 1.78 3.30
CA THR A 420 8.35 1.16 3.03
C THR A 420 8.39 -0.34 3.33
N GLY A 421 9.45 -1.05 2.92
CA GLY A 421 9.63 -2.47 3.21
C GLY A 421 9.84 -2.75 4.70
N LEU A 422 10.55 -1.88 5.42
CA LEU A 422 10.74 -2.00 6.87
C LEU A 422 9.41 -1.79 7.62
N GLN A 423 8.61 -0.81 7.20
CA GLN A 423 7.25 -0.62 7.74
C GLN A 423 6.42 -1.89 7.58
N SER A 424 6.39 -2.48 6.38
CA SER A 424 5.67 -3.73 6.12
C SER A 424 6.18 -4.87 6.98
N LEU A 425 7.51 -5.01 7.14
CA LEU A 425 8.10 -6.04 7.99
C LEU A 425 7.70 -5.87 9.47
N ILE A 426 7.79 -4.65 10.01
CA ILE A 426 7.38 -4.37 11.39
C ILE A 426 5.88 -4.67 11.55
N SER A 427 5.06 -4.23 10.60
CA SER A 427 3.61 -4.49 10.61
C SER A 427 3.31 -5.99 10.61
N ALA A 428 4.05 -6.79 9.82
CA ALA A 428 3.91 -8.24 9.79
C ALA A 428 4.26 -8.89 11.13
N VAL A 429 5.27 -8.39 11.86
CA VAL A 429 5.61 -8.88 13.21
C VAL A 429 4.47 -8.60 14.19
N PHE A 430 3.89 -7.40 14.16
CA PHE A 430 2.73 -7.08 15.01
C PHE A 430 1.49 -7.87 14.60
N ALA A 431 1.32 -8.17 13.31
CA ALA A 431 0.24 -9.01 12.85
C ALA A 431 0.30 -10.39 13.53
N LEU A 432 1.48 -10.93 13.87
CA LEU A 432 1.61 -12.23 14.55
C LEU A 432 0.87 -12.29 15.89
N LEU A 433 0.62 -11.15 16.53
CA LEU A 433 -0.18 -11.08 17.76
C LEU A 433 -1.66 -11.37 17.53
N GLN A 434 -2.13 -11.31 16.29
CA GLN A 434 -3.53 -11.55 15.93
C GLN A 434 -4.00 -12.96 16.32
N GLN A 435 -3.21 -14.00 16.02
CA GLN A 435 -3.57 -15.39 16.32
C GLN A 435 -3.70 -15.66 17.83
N PRO A 436 -2.74 -15.24 18.69
CA PRO A 436 -2.91 -15.25 20.13
C PRO A 436 -4.13 -14.47 20.62
N LEU A 437 -4.38 -13.28 20.08
CA LEU A 437 -5.53 -12.46 20.47
C LEU A 437 -6.86 -13.16 20.12
N PHE A 438 -6.95 -13.80 18.96
CA PHE A 438 -8.11 -14.60 18.56
C PHE A 438 -8.32 -15.79 19.52
N MET A 439 -7.26 -16.52 19.84
CA MET A 439 -7.31 -17.63 20.79
C MET A 439 -7.78 -17.18 22.20
N VAL A 440 -7.41 -15.96 22.61
CA VAL A 440 -7.88 -15.36 23.88
C VAL A 440 -9.38 -15.06 23.84
N VAL A 441 -9.92 -14.60 22.70
CA VAL A 441 -11.36 -14.33 22.54
C VAL A 441 -12.16 -15.64 22.57
N VAL A 442 -11.76 -16.63 21.77
CA VAL A 442 -12.50 -17.90 21.66
C VAL A 442 -12.35 -18.77 22.91
N GLY A 443 -11.18 -18.75 23.56
CA GLY A 443 -10.92 -19.55 24.75
C GLY A 443 -11.40 -18.88 26.05
N PRO A 444 -10.51 -18.19 26.80
CA PRO A 444 -10.83 -17.59 28.11
C PRO A 444 -12.04 -16.66 28.16
N LEU A 445 -12.30 -15.91 27.08
CA LEU A 445 -13.37 -14.91 27.02
C LEU A 445 -14.71 -15.48 26.49
N ARG A 446 -14.81 -16.79 26.25
CA ARG A 446 -16.04 -17.48 25.82
C ARG A 446 -16.71 -16.84 24.59
N GLY A 447 -15.91 -16.30 23.67
CA GLY A 447 -16.39 -15.64 22.46
C GLY A 447 -16.77 -14.15 22.62
N ASP A 448 -16.54 -13.51 23.77
CA ASP A 448 -16.76 -12.06 23.94
C ASP A 448 -15.50 -11.25 23.59
N PRO A 449 -15.51 -10.46 22.49
CA PRO A 449 -14.34 -9.70 22.06
C PRO A 449 -14.17 -8.35 22.79
N PHE A 450 -15.12 -7.96 23.65
CA PHE A 450 -15.17 -6.62 24.23
C PHE A 450 -13.86 -6.19 24.91
N TRP A 451 -13.27 -7.05 25.75
CA TRP A 451 -12.07 -6.72 26.51
C TRP A 451 -10.81 -6.58 25.64
N VAL A 452 -10.70 -7.41 24.60
CA VAL A 452 -9.61 -7.32 23.63
C VAL A 452 -9.75 -6.03 22.81
N ASN A 453 -10.96 -5.74 22.32
CA ASN A 453 -11.24 -4.52 21.56
C ASN A 453 -11.02 -3.25 22.40
N LEU A 454 -11.38 -3.28 23.69
CA LEU A 454 -11.11 -2.17 24.62
C LEU A 454 -9.61 -1.96 24.82
N GLY A 455 -8.84 -3.05 24.98
CA GLY A 455 -7.39 -2.98 25.07
C GLY A 455 -6.74 -2.39 23.82
N LEU A 456 -7.17 -2.83 22.63
CA LEU A 456 -6.70 -2.31 21.35
C LEU A 456 -7.10 -0.84 21.14
N LEU A 457 -8.31 -0.44 21.56
CA LEU A 457 -8.75 0.96 21.54
C LEU A 457 -7.85 1.83 22.42
N LEU A 458 -7.56 1.41 23.66
CA LEU A 458 -6.66 2.14 24.54
C LEU A 458 -5.23 2.21 23.97
N PHE A 459 -4.75 1.12 23.38
CA PHE A 459 -3.45 1.08 22.71
C PHE A 459 -3.40 2.02 21.49
N SER A 460 -4.50 2.17 20.75
CA SER A 460 -4.57 3.07 19.58
C SER A 460 -4.32 4.54 19.93
N LEU A 461 -4.55 4.94 21.19
CA LEU A 461 -4.26 6.31 21.66
C LEU A 461 -2.76 6.65 21.63
N LEU A 462 -1.88 5.65 21.67
CA LEU A 462 -0.44 5.86 21.47
C LEU A 462 -0.11 6.42 20.08
N GLY A 463 -1.00 6.25 19.09
CA GLY A 463 -0.86 6.82 17.75
C GLY A 463 -0.80 8.35 17.74
N PHE A 464 -1.32 9.03 18.77
CA PHE A 464 -1.24 10.49 18.92
C PHE A 464 0.15 11.00 19.33
N LEU A 465 1.07 10.13 19.77
CA LEU A 465 2.43 10.52 20.13
C LEU A 465 3.19 11.15 18.94
N LEU A 466 3.00 10.62 17.72
CA LEU A 466 3.65 11.14 16.52
C LEU A 466 3.15 12.56 16.15
N PRO A 467 1.83 12.82 16.00
CA PRO A 467 1.32 14.18 15.84
C PRO A 467 1.80 15.16 16.91
N CYS A 468 1.82 14.76 18.18
CA CYS A 468 2.31 15.59 19.29
C CYS A 468 3.80 15.94 19.13
N TYR A 469 4.63 14.95 18.77
CA TYR A 469 6.06 15.18 18.49
C TYR A 469 6.26 16.12 17.30
N LEU A 470 5.54 15.90 16.19
CA LEU A 470 5.63 16.75 15.00
C LEU A 470 5.17 18.18 15.28
N PHE A 471 4.14 18.36 16.13
CA PHE A 471 3.70 19.68 16.57
C PHE A 471 4.76 20.41 17.38
N TYR A 472 5.39 19.74 18.34
CA TYR A 472 6.52 20.29 19.09
C TYR A 472 7.70 20.66 18.18
N TYR A 473 8.07 19.77 17.26
CA TYR A 473 9.14 20.01 16.30
C TYR A 473 8.84 21.19 15.36
N ARG A 474 7.57 21.34 14.93
CA ARG A 474 7.12 22.49 14.15
C ARG A 474 7.27 23.81 14.91
N ALA A 475 6.86 23.84 16.17
CA ALA A 475 6.95 25.04 17.01
C ALA A 475 8.41 25.48 17.18
N ARG A 476 9.32 24.51 17.40
CA ARG A 476 10.76 24.76 17.47
C ARG A 476 11.31 25.32 16.15
N LEU A 477 10.99 24.70 15.01
CA LEU A 477 11.41 25.16 13.69
C LEU A 477 10.92 26.58 13.40
N GLN A 478 9.66 26.89 13.71
CA GLN A 478 9.11 28.23 13.54
C GLN A 478 9.89 29.27 14.36
N GLY A 479 10.32 28.92 15.58
CA GLY A 479 11.21 29.75 16.38
C GLY A 479 12.54 30.05 15.67
N GLU A 480 13.17 29.05 15.07
CA GLU A 480 14.44 29.18 14.34
C GLU A 480 14.33 30.07 13.07
N TYR A 481 13.20 30.03 12.36
CA TYR A 481 12.98 30.91 11.19
C TYR A 481 12.70 32.36 11.60
N VAL A 482 12.03 32.60 12.72
CA VAL A 482 11.74 33.95 13.22
C VAL A 482 13.01 34.64 13.75
N THR A 483 13.93 33.90 14.35
CA THR A 483 15.24 34.46 14.79
C THR A 483 16.18 34.77 13.61
N HIS A 484 15.99 34.12 12.46
CA HIS A 484 16.76 34.39 11.23
C HIS A 484 16.16 35.49 10.34
N GLU A 485 14.93 35.95 10.57
CA GLU A 485 14.44 37.19 9.94
C GLU A 485 15.28 38.37 10.44
N PRO A 486 15.87 39.20 9.57
CA PRO A 486 16.53 40.41 10.00
C PRO A 486 15.48 41.30 10.71
N GLY A 487 15.63 41.46 12.02
CA GLY A 487 14.72 42.30 12.79
C GLY A 487 14.63 43.73 12.22
N PRO A 488 13.53 44.46 12.47
CA PRO A 488 13.28 45.79 11.89
C PRO A 488 14.42 46.80 12.13
N GLN A 489 15.25 46.58 13.15
CA GLN A 489 16.44 47.39 13.41
C GLN A 489 17.56 47.23 12.35
N LYS A 490 17.72 46.06 11.72
CA LYS A 490 18.70 45.85 10.63
C LYS A 490 18.28 46.50 9.31
N MET A 491 16.98 46.56 9.02
CA MET A 491 16.46 47.30 7.85
C MET A 491 16.62 48.82 8.03
N LEU A 492 16.40 49.34 9.23
CA LEU A 492 16.63 50.75 9.56
C LEU A 492 18.12 51.14 9.51
N SER A 493 19.06 50.24 9.82
CA SER A 493 20.49 50.51 9.67
C SER A 493 20.96 50.50 8.21
N ILE A 494 20.34 49.68 7.35
CA ILE A 494 20.66 49.65 5.91
C ILE A 494 20.10 50.91 5.22
N SER A 495 18.89 51.35 5.58
CA SER A 495 18.32 52.59 5.05
C SER A 495 19.07 53.86 5.49
N LYS A 496 19.72 53.86 6.67
CA LYS A 496 20.54 54.99 7.13
C LYS A 496 21.99 54.98 6.62
N GLY A 497 22.44 53.89 6.00
CA GLY A 497 23.77 53.79 5.38
C GLY A 497 23.81 54.14 3.88
N ALA A 498 22.64 54.40 3.27
CA ALA A 498 22.49 54.68 1.84
C ALA A 498 21.92 56.08 1.55
N ALA A 499 21.90 56.98 2.54
CA ALA A 499 21.47 58.36 2.41
C ALA A 499 22.66 59.33 2.48
#